data_AF-A0A7Y6RFA2-F1
#
_entry.id   AF-A0A7Y6RFA2-F1
#
_cell.length_a   1.000
_cell.length_b   1.000
_cell.length_c   1.000
_cell.angle_alpha   90.00
_cell.angle_beta   90.00
_cell.angle_gamma   90.00
#
_symmetry.space_group_name_H-M   'P 1'
#
loop_
_entity.id
_entity.type
_entity.pdbx_description
1 polymer ?
#
loop_
_entity_poly.entity_id
_entity_poly.type
_entity_poly.pdbx_seq_one_letter_code
_entity_poly.pdbx_strand_id
1 'polypeptide(L)'
;MNQQIPSNPTQRWEWLKYQLRSQGSSLRKLSDELGVTGNAVQMVKYTPYPRMERAIAKKLGLSPHAVWPERWNHDGTPCRERPNRAEKLTTAKTQKQYCVNNTSVSNASTHRQMVREA
;
A
#
# COMPACT_ATOMS: atom_id res chain seq x y z
N MET A 1 -28.55 8.14 -5.06
CA MET A 1 -28.49 6.91 -5.87
C MET A 1 -28.24 5.76 -4.92
N ASN A 2 -29.14 4.79 -4.83
CA ASN A 2 -28.98 3.64 -3.93
C ASN A 2 -28.02 2.64 -4.60
N GLN A 3 -26.71 2.81 -4.41
CA GLN A 3 -25.74 1.82 -4.89
C GLN A 3 -25.92 0.51 -4.10
N GLN A 4 -26.63 -0.46 -4.69
CA GLN A 4 -26.64 -1.82 -4.18
C GLN A 4 -25.24 -2.42 -4.37
N ILE A 5 -24.52 -2.61 -3.26
CA ILE A 5 -23.18 -3.19 -3.25
C ILE A 5 -23.31 -4.71 -3.46
N PRO A 6 -22.67 -5.30 -4.48
CA PRO A 6 -22.76 -6.74 -4.71
C PRO A 6 -22.17 -7.54 -3.55
N SER A 7 -22.90 -8.57 -3.09
CA SER A 7 -22.42 -9.47 -2.04
C SER A 7 -21.28 -10.38 -2.52
N ASN A 8 -21.27 -10.78 -3.79
CA ASN A 8 -20.21 -11.62 -4.34
C ASN A 8 -18.89 -10.82 -4.50
N PRO A 9 -17.75 -11.30 -3.95
CA PRO A 9 -16.50 -10.54 -3.95
C PRO A 9 -15.97 -10.23 -5.37
N THR A 10 -16.16 -11.13 -6.33
CA THR A 10 -15.74 -10.92 -7.72
C THR A 10 -16.57 -9.82 -8.38
N GLN A 11 -17.89 -9.87 -8.22
CA GLN A 11 -18.79 -8.83 -8.74
C GLN A 11 -18.55 -7.49 -8.05
N ARG A 12 -18.29 -7.50 -6.74
CA ARG A 12 -17.96 -6.31 -5.97
C ARG A 12 -16.68 -5.65 -6.47
N TRP A 13 -15.68 -6.44 -6.85
CA TRP A 13 -14.44 -5.92 -7.43
C TRP A 13 -14.66 -5.26 -8.80
N GLU A 14 -15.48 -5.87 -9.66
CA GLU A 14 -15.87 -5.24 -10.93
C GLU A 14 -16.65 -3.95 -10.70
N TRP A 15 -17.59 -3.96 -9.76
CA TRP A 15 -18.35 -2.79 -9.35
C TRP A 15 -17.44 -1.68 -8.82
N LEU A 16 -16.45 -1.99 -7.97
CA LEU A 16 -15.45 -1.02 -7.49
C LEU A 16 -14.67 -0.40 -8.64
N LYS A 17 -14.21 -1.22 -9.60
CA LYS A 17 -13.51 -0.71 -10.79
C LYS A 17 -14.41 0.20 -11.63
N TYR A 18 -15.68 -0.17 -11.79
CA TYR A 18 -16.65 0.64 -12.50
C TYR A 18 -16.88 1.99 -11.80
N GLN A 19 -17.14 1.99 -10.49
CA GLN A 19 -17.36 3.23 -9.73
C GLN A 19 -16.14 4.16 -9.81
N LEU A 20 -14.92 3.62 -9.68
CA LEU A 20 -13.70 4.42 -9.84
C LEU A 20 -13.63 5.06 -11.24
N ARG A 21 -13.94 4.31 -12.30
CA ARG A 21 -13.96 4.81 -13.68
C ARG A 21 -15.04 5.87 -13.90
N SER A 22 -16.23 5.68 -13.35
CA SER A 22 -17.31 6.67 -13.40
C SER A 22 -16.94 7.99 -12.72
N GLN A 23 -16.08 7.94 -11.70
CA GLN A 23 -15.52 9.13 -11.03
C GLN A 23 -14.26 9.67 -11.73
N GLY A 24 -13.94 9.24 -12.96
CA GLY A 24 -12.74 9.65 -13.72
C GLY A 24 -11.41 9.14 -13.14
N SER A 25 -11.48 8.25 -12.14
CA SER A 25 -10.35 7.66 -11.44
C SER A 25 -10.06 6.24 -11.95
N SER A 26 -8.93 5.68 -11.54
CA SER A 26 -8.57 4.29 -11.82
C SER A 26 -7.73 3.74 -10.68
N LEU A 27 -7.58 2.41 -10.62
CA LEU A 27 -6.70 1.78 -9.63
C LEU A 27 -5.26 2.31 -9.74
N ARG A 28 -4.81 2.62 -10.96
CA ARG A 28 -3.49 3.20 -11.21
C ARG A 28 -3.39 4.64 -10.68
N LYS A 29 -4.35 5.50 -11.02
CA LYS A 29 -4.39 6.86 -10.47
C LYS A 29 -4.42 6.85 -8.94
N LEU A 30 -5.22 5.95 -8.36
CA LEU A 30 -5.30 5.75 -6.92
C LEU A 30 -3.96 5.29 -6.33
N SER A 31 -3.23 4.39 -6.99
CA SER A 31 -1.90 3.98 -6.52
C SER A 31 -0.90 5.13 -6.59
N ASP A 32 -0.95 5.94 -7.65
CA ASP A 32 -0.04 7.06 -7.86
C ASP A 32 -0.26 8.15 -6.80
N GLU A 33 -1.52 8.47 -6.48
CA GLU A 33 -1.85 9.41 -5.40
C GLU A 33 -1.44 8.94 -4.00
N LEU A 34 -1.46 7.62 -3.76
CA LEU A 34 -1.03 7.04 -2.50
C LEU A 34 0.48 6.83 -2.41
N GLY A 35 1.21 7.01 -3.51
CA GLY A 35 2.64 6.72 -3.61
C GLY A 35 2.96 5.23 -3.43
N VAL A 36 2.09 4.34 -3.89
CA VAL A 36 2.23 2.88 -3.76
C VAL A 36 2.21 2.21 -5.13
N THR A 37 2.64 0.94 -5.19
CA THR A 37 2.59 0.17 -6.44
C THR A 37 1.14 -0.20 -6.78
N GLY A 38 0.83 -0.28 -8.08
CA GLY A 38 -0.52 -0.69 -8.54
C GLY A 38 -0.93 -2.07 -8.02
N ASN A 39 0.03 -2.99 -7.90
CA ASN A 39 -0.18 -4.32 -7.33
C ASN A 39 -0.65 -4.25 -5.86
N ALA A 40 -0.15 -3.28 -5.07
CA ALA A 40 -0.59 -3.10 -3.69
C ALA A 40 -2.09 -2.77 -3.58
N VAL A 41 -2.65 -2.04 -4.55
CA VAL A 41 -4.10 -1.78 -4.63
C VAL A 41 -4.84 -3.05 -5.04
N GLN A 42 -4.30 -3.84 -5.98
CA GLN A 42 -4.93 -5.07 -6.44
C GLN A 42 -5.02 -6.14 -5.34
N MET A 43 -4.07 -6.17 -4.41
CA MET A 43 -4.08 -7.11 -3.28
C MET A 43 -5.34 -7.03 -2.41
N VAL A 44 -6.05 -5.90 -2.40
CA VAL A 44 -7.34 -5.74 -1.71
C VAL A 44 -8.37 -6.78 -2.15
N LYS A 45 -8.30 -7.26 -3.40
CA LYS A 45 -9.21 -8.31 -3.90
C LYS A 45 -9.02 -9.64 -3.17
N TYR A 46 -7.78 -9.96 -2.77
CA TYR A 46 -7.40 -11.28 -2.27
C TYR A 46 -7.30 -11.33 -0.75
N THR A 47 -6.78 -10.27 -0.13
CA THR A 47 -6.42 -10.25 1.29
C THR A 47 -6.98 -9.00 1.96
N PRO A 48 -7.45 -9.09 3.24
CA PRO A 48 -7.89 -7.91 3.97
C PRO A 48 -6.75 -6.90 4.07
N TYR A 49 -6.95 -5.72 3.48
CA TYR A 49 -5.92 -4.69 3.45
C TYR A 49 -6.50 -3.34 3.88
N PRO A 50 -6.67 -3.11 5.20
CA PRO A 50 -7.43 -1.98 5.71
C PRO A 50 -6.94 -0.61 5.25
N ARG A 51 -5.62 -0.43 5.09
CA ARG A 51 -5.03 0.82 4.57
C ARG A 51 -5.54 1.15 3.16
N MET A 52 -5.60 0.15 2.28
CA MET A 52 -5.97 0.31 0.88
C MET A 52 -7.49 0.33 0.70
N GLU A 53 -8.21 -0.49 1.48
CA GLU A 53 -9.68 -0.48 1.55
C GLU A 53 -10.21 0.90 1.96
N ARG A 54 -9.63 1.54 3.00
CA ARG A 54 -9.97 2.92 3.37
C ARG A 54 -9.74 3.91 2.24
N ALA A 55 -8.63 3.77 1.50
CA ALA A 55 -8.31 4.70 0.43
C ALA A 55 -9.30 4.58 -0.74
N ILE A 56 -9.68 3.36 -1.10
CA ILE A 56 -10.71 3.10 -2.11
C ILE A 56 -12.07 3.63 -1.64
N ALA A 57 -12.48 3.30 -0.42
CA ALA A 57 -13.75 3.76 0.14
C ALA A 57 -13.82 5.30 0.20
N LYS A 58 -12.75 5.95 0.66
CA LYS A 58 -12.61 7.41 0.67
C LYS A 58 -12.77 8.01 -0.73
N LYS A 59 -12.20 7.38 -1.76
CA LYS A 59 -12.33 7.82 -3.15
C LYS A 59 -13.75 7.71 -3.70
N LEU A 60 -14.51 6.74 -3.21
CA LEU A 60 -15.91 6.56 -3.56
C LEU A 60 -16.86 7.38 -2.67
N GLY A 61 -16.35 8.07 -1.64
CA GLY A 61 -17.17 8.76 -0.65
C GLY A 61 -17.96 7.81 0.26
N LEU A 62 -17.50 6.56 0.40
CA LEU A 62 -18.15 5.52 1.20
C LEU A 62 -17.33 5.18 2.45
N SER A 63 -18.00 4.59 3.43
CA SER A 63 -17.32 3.94 4.56
C SER A 63 -16.77 2.58 4.11
N PRO A 64 -15.56 2.18 4.56
CA PRO A 64 -15.04 0.84 4.26
C PRO A 64 -15.92 -0.28 4.81
N HIS A 65 -16.63 -0.04 5.92
CA HIS A 65 -17.62 -0.99 6.46
C HIS A 65 -18.82 -1.18 5.53
N ALA A 66 -19.23 -0.16 4.77
CA ALA A 66 -20.31 -0.30 3.81
C ALA A 66 -19.91 -1.19 2.62
N VAL A 67 -18.64 -1.15 2.21
CA VAL A 67 -18.12 -1.93 1.07
C VAL A 67 -17.70 -3.34 1.48
N TRP A 68 -17.12 -3.49 2.68
CA TRP A 68 -16.63 -4.76 3.22
C TRP A 68 -17.17 -4.99 4.64
N PRO A 69 -18.49 -5.22 4.79
CA PRO A 69 -19.08 -5.49 6.10
C PRO A 69 -18.46 -6.73 6.77
N GLU A 70 -17.94 -7.68 5.98
CA GLU A 70 -17.29 -8.89 6.50
C GLU A 70 -15.88 -8.65 7.05
N ARG A 71 -15.26 -7.49 6.77
CA ARG A 71 -13.86 -7.18 7.14
C ARG A 71 -13.75 -6.05 8.16
N TRP A 72 -14.84 -5.36 8.46
CA TRP A 72 -14.87 -4.17 9.31
C TRP A 72 -15.96 -4.28 10.36
N ASN A 73 -15.61 -3.94 11.60
CA ASN A 73 -16.57 -3.80 12.69
C ASN A 73 -17.41 -2.53 12.50
N HIS A 74 -18.56 -2.49 13.19
CA HIS A 74 -19.42 -1.30 13.25
C HIS A 74 -18.69 -0.08 13.85
N ASP A 75 -17.69 -0.30 14.71
CA ASP A 75 -16.85 0.74 15.31
C ASP A 75 -15.85 1.36 14.32
N GLY A 76 -15.82 0.91 13.07
CA GLY A 76 -14.88 1.37 12.06
C GLY A 76 -13.46 0.82 12.25
N THR A 77 -13.29 -0.19 13.11
CA THR A 77 -12.03 -0.93 13.25
C THR A 77 -12.01 -2.13 12.29
N PRO A 78 -10.89 -2.41 11.63
CA PRO A 78 -10.78 -3.58 10.76
C PRO A 78 -10.64 -4.88 11.59
N CYS A 79 -11.27 -5.95 11.11
CA CYS A 79 -11.13 -7.30 11.65
C CYS A 79 -9.75 -7.86 11.26
N ARG A 80 -8.74 -7.64 12.10
CA ARG A 80 -7.35 -8.07 11.83
C ARG A 80 -6.94 -9.18 12.77
N GLU A 81 -6.24 -10.18 12.25
CA GLU A 81 -5.64 -11.26 13.05
C GLU A 81 -4.59 -10.78 14.06
N ARG A 82 -3.93 -9.64 13.78
CA ARG A 82 -2.87 -9.07 14.63
C ARG A 82 -3.14 -7.59 14.93
N PRO A 83 -4.02 -7.28 15.89
CA PRO A 83 -4.41 -5.90 16.19
C PRO A 83 -3.24 -5.03 16.71
N ASN A 84 -2.28 -5.63 17.43
CA ASN A 84 -1.14 -4.90 18.01
C ASN A 84 -0.07 -4.49 17.00
N ARG A 85 -0.14 -4.98 15.75
CA ARG A 85 0.80 -4.56 14.70
C ARG A 85 0.34 -3.23 14.09
N ALA A 86 1.19 -2.21 14.24
CA ALA A 86 0.96 -0.91 13.62
C ALA A 86 0.66 -1.04 12.11
N GLU A 87 -0.39 -0.34 11.67
CA GLU A 87 -0.82 -0.30 10.27
C GLU A 87 0.13 0.49 9.37
N LYS A 88 0.74 1.50 9.97
CA LYS A 88 1.70 2.38 9.32
C LYS A 88 2.96 2.27 10.17
N LEU A 89 4.08 2.01 9.51
CA LEU A 89 5.36 2.36 10.11
C LEU A 89 5.34 3.89 10.23
N THR A 90 5.42 4.41 11.46
CA THR A 90 5.66 5.83 11.66
C THR A 90 7.00 6.14 11.03
N THR A 91 7.00 6.75 9.84
CA THR A 91 8.22 7.30 9.26
C THR A 91 8.62 8.49 10.12
N ALA A 92 9.32 8.23 11.22
CA ALA A 92 10.16 9.24 11.85
C ALA A 92 11.20 9.62 10.80
N LYS A 93 11.00 10.77 10.17
CA LYS A 93 11.90 11.48 9.23
C LYS A 93 13.14 10.68 8.81
N THR A 94 13.08 10.00 7.67
CA THR A 94 14.30 9.60 6.96
C THR A 94 14.32 10.38 5.66
N GLN A 95 15.02 11.52 5.69
CA GLN A 95 15.65 12.04 4.48
C GLN A 95 16.60 10.94 3.99
N LYS A 96 16.15 10.11 3.06
CA LYS A 96 17.04 9.19 2.35
C LYS A 96 17.31 9.79 0.99
N GLN A 97 18.31 10.66 0.96
CA GLN A 97 19.11 10.97 -0.21
C GLN A 97 19.47 9.66 -0.90
N TYR A 98 18.94 9.44 -2.08
CA TYR A 98 19.39 8.37 -2.96
C TYR A 98 20.88 8.62 -3.23
N CYS A 99 21.72 7.62 -3.01
CA CYS A 99 23.11 7.63 -3.44
C CYS A 99 23.16 7.69 -4.98
N VAL A 100 23.36 8.90 -5.52
CA VAL A 100 23.66 9.14 -6.94
C VAL A 100 25.17 9.19 -7.06
N ASN A 101 25.83 8.03 -7.13
CA ASN A 101 27.28 7.96 -7.27
C ASN A 101 27.67 6.82 -8.21
N ASN A 102 27.22 6.85 -9.46
CA ASN A 102 27.91 6.12 -10.54
C ASN A 102 28.61 7.13 -11.44
N THR A 103 29.68 7.73 -10.93
CA THR A 103 30.77 8.21 -11.77
C THR A 103 32.06 7.91 -11.02
N SER A 104 32.86 7.01 -11.60
CA SER A 104 34.32 6.87 -11.56
C SER A 104 35.04 7.25 -10.25
N VAL A 105 35.88 6.41 -9.65
CA VAL A 105 37.04 5.71 -10.22
C VAL A 105 37.49 4.62 -9.24
N SER A 106 38.09 3.56 -9.76
CA SER A 106 38.79 2.52 -9.01
C SER A 106 39.86 3.07 -8.06
N ASN A 107 39.96 2.49 -6.86
CA ASN A 107 41.14 2.54 -6.02
C ASN A 107 41.34 1.17 -5.37
N ALA A 108 41.96 0.26 -6.13
CA ALA A 108 42.71 -0.83 -5.55
C ALA A 108 43.79 -0.22 -4.63
N SER A 109 43.75 -0.52 -3.33
CA SER A 109 44.86 -0.28 -2.42
C SER A 109 44.91 -1.39 -1.37
N THR A 110 45.58 -2.47 -1.78
CA THR A 110 46.70 -3.10 -1.08
C THR A 110 46.64 -3.12 0.45
N HIS A 111 46.25 -4.25 1.05
CA HIS A 111 46.65 -4.57 2.42
C HIS A 111 47.91 -5.44 2.40
N ARG A 112 49.08 -4.80 2.27
CA ARG A 112 50.39 -5.37 2.61
C ARG A 112 50.62 -5.10 4.09
N GLN A 113 50.73 -6.13 4.92
CA GLN A 113 51.38 -5.97 6.22
C GLN A 113 52.32 -7.15 6.48
N MET A 114 53.61 -6.80 6.54
CA MET A 114 54.73 -7.67 6.85
C MET A 114 54.72 -8.01 8.34
N VAL A 115 54.91 -9.29 8.67
CA VAL A 115 55.29 -9.71 10.03
C VAL A 115 56.82 -9.66 10.10
N ARG A 116 57.35 -8.83 11.01
CA ARG A 116 58.76 -8.84 11.41
C ARG A 116 58.85 -9.19 12.90
N GLU A 117 59.74 -10.15 13.16
CA GLU A 117 60.70 -10.27 14.28
C GLU A 117 60.17 -10.51 15.71
N ALA A 118 60.58 -11.64 16.30
CA ALA A 118 61.62 -11.70 17.36
C ALA A 118 62.10 -13.15 17.53
#